data_AF-A0A522CEL6-F1
#
_entry.id   AF-A0A522CEL6-F1
#
_cell.length_a   1.000
_cell.length_b   1.000
_cell.length_c   1.000
_cell.angle_alpha   90.00
_cell.angle_beta   90.00
_cell.angle_gamma   90.00
#
_symmetry.space_group_name_H-M   'P 1'
#
loop_
_entity.id
_entity.type
_entity.pdbx_description
1 polymer ?
#
loop_
_entity_poly.entity_id
_entity_poly.type
_entity_poly.pdbx_seq_one_letter_code
_entity_poly.pdbx_strand_id
1 'polypeptide(L)' 'MKKLFAGVAFLLIIVPYSLGAEFWGSKNSNKYHYPDCKWAQKIKPDNLVKFKSPEDAIKASYIPCKVCKPPMPSSK' A
#
# COMPACT_ATOMS: atom_id res chain seq x y z
N MET A 1 48.69 -13.72 -0.42
CA MET A 1 47.98 -14.94 0.02
C MET A 1 46.84 -14.52 0.96
N LYS A 2 45.60 -14.94 0.65
CA LYS A 2 44.44 -15.10 1.55
C LYS A 2 44.09 -13.88 2.43
N LYS A 3 43.37 -12.89 1.89
CA LYS A 3 41.92 -12.68 2.09
C LYS A 3 41.46 -12.78 3.56
N LEU A 4 41.10 -11.65 4.16
CA LEU A 4 40.10 -11.55 5.22
C LEU A 4 39.43 -10.17 5.15
N PHE A 5 38.53 -10.00 4.18
CA PHE A 5 37.45 -9.03 4.31
C PHE A 5 36.35 -9.68 5.15
N ALA A 6 36.59 -9.80 6.44
CA ALA A 6 35.54 -10.12 7.40
C ALA A 6 34.75 -8.82 7.65
N GLY A 7 33.50 -8.77 7.20
CA GLY A 7 32.58 -7.73 7.69
C GLY A 7 31.82 -6.93 6.63
N VAL A 8 31.17 -7.59 5.67
CA VAL A 8 30.02 -6.96 4.96
C VAL A 8 28.85 -7.92 4.73
N ALA A 9 28.96 -9.20 5.11
CA ALA A 9 27.95 -10.20 4.77
C ALA A 9 26.78 -10.33 5.77
N PHE A 10 26.67 -9.45 6.78
CA PHE A 10 25.65 -9.60 7.84
C PHE A 10 24.48 -8.60 7.77
N LEU A 11 24.44 -7.69 6.79
CA LEU A 11 23.47 -6.57 6.81
C LEU A 11 22.51 -6.55 5.61
N LEU A 12 22.07 -7.71 5.12
CA LEU A 12 21.07 -7.80 4.03
C LEU A 12 19.94 -8.82 4.22
N ILE A 13 19.82 -9.51 5.36
CA ILE A 13 18.91 -10.68 5.47
C ILE A 13 17.69 -10.46 6.38
N ILE A 14 17.55 -9.32 7.06
CA ILE A 14 16.44 -9.10 8.02
C ILE A 14 15.50 -7.95 7.67
N VAL A 15 15.49 -7.42 6.44
CA VAL A 15 14.47 -6.43 6.04
C VAL A 15 13.23 -7.18 5.58
N PRO A 16 12.12 -7.21 6.35
CA PRO A 16 10.86 -7.72 5.82
C PRO A 16 10.39 -6.74 4.74
N TYR A 17 10.65 -7.09 3.48
CA TYR A 17 10.01 -6.44 2.35
C TYR A 17 8.51 -6.74 2.46
N SER A 18 7.75 -5.81 3.02
CA SER A 18 6.30 -5.89 3.03
C SER A 18 5.82 -5.73 1.58
N LEU A 19 5.65 -6.86 0.88
CA LEU A 19 4.95 -6.96 -0.41
C LEU A 19 3.42 -6.73 -0.26
N GLY A 20 3.01 -5.92 0.72
CA GLY A 20 1.62 -5.53 0.87
C GLY A 20 1.23 -4.57 -0.24
N ALA A 21 0.15 -4.88 -0.97
CA ALA A 21 -0.43 -3.91 -1.90
C ALA A 21 -0.91 -2.69 -1.09
N GLU A 22 -0.41 -1.50 -1.42
CA GLU A 22 -0.87 -0.25 -0.82
C GLU A 22 -2.15 0.22 -1.52
N PHE A 23 -3.13 0.71 -0.76
CA PHE A 23 -4.36 1.30 -1.30
C PHE A 23 -4.47 2.76 -0.90
N TRP A 24 -4.86 3.62 -1.83
CA TRP A 24 -4.93 5.06 -1.64
C TRP A 24 -6.39 5.52 -1.58
N GLY A 25 -6.75 6.29 -0.56
CA GLY A 25 -8.04 6.96 -0.42
C GLY A 25 -7.89 8.47 -0.22
N SER A 26 -9.02 9.18 -0.23
CA SER A 26 -9.04 10.63 -0.01
C SER A 26 -9.87 11.02 1.21
N LYS A 27 -9.40 11.97 2.03
CA LYS A 27 -10.24 12.57 3.10
C LYS A 27 -11.54 13.20 2.56
N ASN A 28 -11.52 13.66 1.31
CA ASN A 28 -12.67 14.31 0.66
C ASN A 28 -13.60 13.33 -0.07
N SER A 29 -13.26 12.04 -0.11
CA SER A 29 -14.13 11.02 -0.69
C SER A 29 -13.87 9.67 -0.05
N ASN A 30 -14.90 8.93 0.32
CA ASN A 30 -14.75 7.60 0.89
C ASN A 30 -14.34 6.52 -0.13
N LYS A 31 -13.64 6.84 -1.23
CA LYS A 31 -13.18 5.83 -2.22
C LYS A 31 -11.74 5.44 -1.95
N TYR A 32 -11.43 4.15 -2.03
CA TYR A 32 -10.05 3.66 -2.08
C TYR A 32 -9.73 3.07 -3.47
N HIS A 33 -8.44 3.11 -3.79
CA HIS A 33 -7.91 2.91 -5.13
C HIS A 33 -6.61 2.10 -5.07
N TYR A 34 -6.22 1.49 -6.19
CA TYR A 34 -4.80 1.19 -6.41
C TYR A 34 -4.01 2.50 -6.63
N PRO A 35 -2.71 2.54 -6.29
CA PRO A 35 -1.89 3.74 -6.46
C PRO A 35 -1.82 4.19 -7.92
N ASP A 36 -1.87 3.27 -8.88
CA ASP A 36 -1.85 3.54 -10.33
C ASP A 36 -3.20 4.02 -10.90
N CYS A 37 -4.26 4.08 -10.10
CA CYS A 37 -5.55 4.58 -10.55
C CYS A 37 -5.46 6.07 -10.91
N LYS A 38 -5.99 6.46 -12.09
CA LYS A 38 -6.06 7.86 -12.53
C LYS A 38 -6.69 8.83 -11.53
N TRP A 39 -7.57 8.33 -10.66
CA TRP A 39 -8.19 9.12 -9.60
C TRP A 39 -7.32 9.22 -8.35
N ALA A 40 -6.57 8.15 -8.03
CA ALA A 40 -5.59 8.17 -6.94
C ALA A 40 -4.48 9.19 -7.20
N GLN A 41 -3.98 9.23 -8.44
CA GLN A 41 -2.96 10.18 -8.90
C GLN A 41 -3.40 11.66 -8.85
N LYS A 42 -4.70 11.92 -8.69
CA LYS A 42 -5.26 13.27 -8.56
C LYS A 42 -5.56 13.66 -7.12
N ILE A 43 -5.33 12.76 -6.15
CA ILE A 43 -5.53 13.05 -4.74
C ILE A 43 -4.43 14.02 -4.30
N LYS A 44 -4.84 15.18 -3.77
CA LYS A 44 -3.89 16.14 -3.17
C LYS A 44 -3.17 15.47 -1.99
N PRO A 45 -1.86 15.67 -1.79
CA PRO A 45 -1.11 15.07 -0.69
C PRO A 45 -1.77 15.23 0.68
N ASP A 46 -2.28 16.42 1.00
CA ASP A 46 -2.94 16.70 2.29
C ASP A 46 -4.23 15.88 2.53
N ASN A 47 -4.84 15.41 1.44
CA ASN A 47 -6.03 14.59 1.46
C ASN A 47 -5.74 13.10 1.29
N LEU A 48 -4.50 12.70 1.02
CA LEU A 48 -4.15 11.30 0.76
C LEU A 48 -4.21 10.49 2.06
N VAL A 49 -4.92 9.37 2.01
CA VAL A 49 -4.96 8.36 3.06
C VAL A 49 -4.43 7.06 2.48
N LYS A 50 -3.52 6.38 3.18
CA LYS A 50 -2.90 5.13 2.72
C LYS A 50 -3.36 3.99 3.62
N PHE A 51 -3.82 2.90 3.00
CA PHE A 51 -4.24 1.67 3.66
C PHE A 51 -3.32 0.52 3.26
N LYS A 52 -3.02 -0.38 4.19
CA LYS A 52 -2.17 -1.56 3.94
C LYS A 52 -2.95 -2.73 3.35
N SER A 53 -4.27 -2.67 3.41
CA SER A 53 -5.18 -3.70 2.95
C SER A 53 -6.56 -3.11 2.59
N PRO A 54 -7.36 -3.78 1.75
CA PRO A 54 -8.75 -3.39 1.52
C PRO A 54 -9.60 -3.47 2.81
N GLU A 55 -9.29 -4.42 3.69
CA GLU A 55 -9.94 -4.59 4.99
C GLU A 55 -9.78 -3.35 5.87
N ASP A 56 -8.57 -2.78 5.92
CA ASP A 56 -8.30 -1.54 6.66
C ASP A 56 -9.08 -0.35 6.09
N ALA A 57 -9.16 -0.25 4.75
CA ALA A 57 -9.92 0.81 4.08
C ALA A 57 -11.41 0.72 4.42
N ILE A 58 -11.96 -0.49 4.39
CA ILE A 58 -13.39 -0.72 4.67
C ILE A 58 -13.72 -0.56 6.15
N LYS A 59 -12.83 -0.98 7.06
CA LYS A 59 -12.96 -0.69 8.49
C LYS A 59 -12.96 0.81 8.76
N ALA A 60 -12.29 1.60 7.93
CA ALA A 60 -12.35 3.06 7.93
C ALA A 60 -13.54 3.65 7.14
N SER A 61 -14.51 2.83 6.75
CA SER A 61 -15.71 3.21 5.98
C SER A 61 -15.46 3.69 4.54
N TYR A 62 -14.35 3.27 3.92
CA TYR A 62 -14.10 3.49 2.50
C TYR A 62 -14.70 2.37 1.64
N ILE A 63 -15.05 2.71 0.41
CA ILE A 63 -15.64 1.82 -0.61
C ILE A 63 -14.68 1.68 -1.81
N PRO A 64 -14.69 0.54 -2.52
CA PRO A 64 -13.80 0.34 -3.65
C PRO A 64 -14.14 1.30 -4.79
N CYS A 65 -13.09 1.83 -5.45
CA CYS A 65 -13.26 2.58 -6.67
C CYS A 65 -13.84 1.70 -7.78
N LYS A 66 -14.97 2.10 -8.37
CA LYS A 66 -15.59 1.38 -9.50
C LYS A 66 -14.75 1.38 -10.79
N VAL A 67 -13.74 2.26 -10.90
CA VAL A 67 -12.88 2.37 -12.09
C VAL A 67 -11.74 1.37 -12.03
N CYS A 68 -10.92 1.39 -10.98
CA CYS A 68 -9.81 0.44 -10.84
C CYS A 68 -10.20 -0.87 -10.13
N LYS A 69 -11.43 -0.96 -9.61
CA LYS A 69 -12.02 -2.16 -9.00
C LYS A 69 -11.06 -2.89 -8.05
N PRO A 70 -10.54 -2.21 -7.00
CA PRO A 70 -9.69 -2.87 -6.03
C PRO A 70 -10.49 -3.97 -5.28
N PRO A 71 -9.82 -4.96 -4.67
CA PRO A 71 -10.48 -6.13 -4.10
C PRO A 71 -11.39 -5.72 -2.96
N MET A 72 -12.57 -6.31 -2.86
CA MET A 72 -13.37 -6.26 -1.64
C MET A 72 -13.00 -7.47 -0.75
N PRO A 73 -13.02 -7.34 0.58
CA PRO A 73 -12.98 -8.49 1.46
C PRO A 73 -14.13 -9.40 1.05
N SER A 74 -13.79 -10.67 0.83
CA SER A 74 -14.78 -11.70 0.55
C SER A 74 -15.80 -11.68 1.67
N SER A 75 -17.07 -11.41 1.33
CA SER A 75 -18.19 -11.62 2.23
C SER A 75 -18.07 -13.04 2.79
N LYS A 76 -17.81 -13.16 4.10
CA LYS A 76 -17.99 -14.43 4.79
C LYS A 76 -19.48 -14.71 4.94
#